data_AF-A0A2B4R1D7-F1
#
_entry.id   AF-A0A2B4R1D7-F1
#
_cell.length_a   1.000
_cell.length_b   1.000
_cell.length_c   1.000
_cell.angle_alpha   90.00
_cell.angle_beta   90.00
_cell.angle_gamma   90.00
#
_symmetry.space_group_name_H-M   'P 1'
#
loop_
_entity.id
_entity.type
_entity.pdbx_description
1 polymer ?
#
loop_
_entity_poly.entity_id
_entity_poly.type
_entity_poly.pdbx_seq_one_letter_code
_entity_poly.pdbx_strand_id
1 'polypeptide(L)'
;MKYRVMATILETVDNPADAVTPCRVCVKELNCLPAVQNSFDVQLKKGIQAVRGFFSQEERREIFSSVCHVNHVIYDVTRTIGGDAHFLSWPPIDTGENKISPLYDARVTKVLLKQSMEHWFVKPLSFGQKDEGEHKLKMPMGIATNSGGEFIVGDYEDGCVKVFDSSGKFVKHFSLPNDDVDTRLSIRGVATDTNDNIFVLTLPMRNAAEPMLSCWIYKLTKTGDPYHRFRLRRKDWYRGLSVTDTGKVLTVGMEVEEYDTNVEFVRSFGEAILKGALDVTVATDGRVMVVDWRGVHIFSEHGDHLKKFKLQRNDCDYTRITFHRTGEHVVIAGARIGKELLQFEIYSKD
;
A
#
# COMPACT_ATOMS: atom_id res chain seq x y z
N MET A 1 10.92 -6.15 -30.41
CA MET A 1 10.95 -5.22 -29.25
C MET A 1 12.13 -5.46 -28.31
N LYS A 2 12.43 -6.71 -27.89
CA LYS A 2 13.60 -7.03 -27.02
C LYS A 2 14.92 -6.39 -27.49
N TYR A 3 15.26 -6.54 -28.78
CA TYR A 3 16.46 -5.93 -29.37
C TYR A 3 16.45 -4.40 -29.37
N ARG A 4 15.27 -3.78 -29.56
CA ARG A 4 15.12 -2.32 -29.51
C ARG A 4 15.38 -1.80 -28.10
N VAL A 5 14.81 -2.47 -27.08
CA VAL A 5 15.04 -2.13 -25.66
C VAL A 5 16.51 -2.29 -25.29
N MET A 6 17.13 -3.42 -25.66
CA MET A 6 18.55 -3.65 -25.38
C MET A 6 19.46 -2.65 -26.10
N ALA A 7 19.18 -2.35 -27.38
CA ALA A 7 19.93 -1.35 -28.13
C ALA A 7 19.84 0.03 -27.48
N THR A 8 18.63 0.47 -27.11
CA THR A 8 18.43 1.74 -26.41
C THR A 8 19.19 1.81 -25.09
N ILE A 9 19.15 0.76 -24.27
CA ILE A 9 19.90 0.72 -23.00
C ILE A 9 21.42 0.81 -23.25
N LEU A 10 21.91 0.09 -24.26
CA LEU A 10 23.34 0.09 -24.62
C LEU A 10 23.80 1.42 -25.22
N GLU A 11 22.98 2.07 -26.03
CA GLU A 11 23.24 3.40 -26.61
C GLU A 11 23.36 4.47 -25.52
N THR A 12 22.66 4.30 -24.40
CA THR A 12 22.66 5.22 -23.26
C THR A 12 23.49 4.71 -22.08
N VAL A 13 24.45 3.79 -22.29
CA VAL A 13 25.21 3.18 -21.19
C VAL A 13 25.98 4.21 -20.34
N ASP A 14 26.44 5.30 -20.96
CA ASP A 14 27.15 6.39 -20.30
C ASP A 14 26.23 7.31 -19.48
N ASN A 15 24.93 7.36 -19.84
CA ASN A 15 23.91 8.08 -19.10
C ASN A 15 22.60 7.28 -19.07
N PRO A 16 22.50 6.26 -18.19
CA PRO A 16 21.39 5.30 -18.21
C PRO A 16 20.02 5.95 -17.93
N ALA A 17 19.98 7.14 -17.33
CA ALA A 17 18.76 7.93 -17.16
C ALA A 17 18.04 8.23 -18.48
N ASP A 18 18.80 8.46 -19.56
CA ASP A 18 18.26 8.77 -20.88
C ASP A 18 17.54 7.56 -21.51
N ALA A 19 17.82 6.34 -21.02
CA ALA A 19 17.15 5.12 -21.48
C ALA A 19 15.70 5.00 -20.97
N VAL A 20 15.41 5.55 -19.79
CA VAL A 20 14.18 5.24 -19.04
C VAL A 20 12.93 5.66 -19.81
N THR A 21 12.89 6.89 -20.32
CA THR A 21 11.73 7.42 -21.03
C THR A 21 11.46 6.66 -22.34
N PRO A 22 12.45 6.49 -23.25
CA PRO A 22 12.27 5.67 -24.44
C PRO A 22 11.89 4.21 -24.15
N CYS A 23 12.50 3.57 -23.14
CA CYS A 23 12.17 2.22 -22.75
C CYS A 23 10.74 2.11 -22.21
N ARG A 24 10.25 3.09 -21.43
CA ARG A 24 8.85 3.14 -20.98
C ARG A 24 7.86 3.24 -22.14
N VAL A 25 8.17 4.02 -23.19
CA VAL A 25 7.35 4.07 -24.41
C VAL A 25 7.33 2.70 -25.10
N CYS A 26 8.48 2.04 -25.20
CA CYS A 26 8.55 0.69 -25.78
C CYS A 26 7.73 -0.34 -24.99
N VAL A 27 7.72 -0.26 -23.65
CA VAL A 27 6.89 -1.13 -22.79
C VAL A 27 5.41 -0.87 -23.03
N LYS A 28 5.00 0.40 -23.12
CA LYS A 28 3.61 0.75 -23.40
C LYS A 28 3.17 0.20 -24.76
N GLU A 29 3.96 0.40 -25.81
CA GLU A 29 3.70 -0.16 -27.14
C GLU A 29 3.60 -1.68 -27.10
N LEU A 30 4.55 -2.36 -26.43
CA LEU A 30 4.58 -3.81 -26.29
C LEU A 30 3.34 -4.35 -25.57
N ASN A 31 2.99 -3.76 -24.42
CA ASN A 31 1.89 -4.22 -23.57
C ASN A 31 0.51 -3.95 -24.23
N CYS A 32 0.43 -3.03 -25.20
CA CYS A 32 -0.77 -2.76 -26.00
C CYS A 32 -0.92 -3.67 -27.24
N LEU A 33 0.05 -4.53 -27.56
CA LEU A 33 -0.08 -5.41 -28.73
C LEU A 33 -1.20 -6.45 -28.51
N PRO A 34 -2.13 -6.64 -29.46
CA PRO A 34 -3.20 -7.64 -29.32
C PRO A 34 -2.71 -9.06 -29.06
N ALA A 35 -1.56 -9.43 -29.65
CA ALA A 35 -0.93 -10.74 -29.42
C ALA A 35 -0.47 -10.91 -27.97
N VAL A 36 0.02 -9.84 -27.33
CA VAL A 36 0.44 -9.84 -25.93
C VAL A 36 -0.78 -9.94 -25.02
N GLN A 37 -1.78 -9.07 -25.22
CA GLN A 37 -3.02 -9.07 -24.43
C GLN A 37 -3.71 -10.44 -24.49
N ASN A 38 -3.87 -11.03 -25.68
CA ASN A 38 -4.46 -12.35 -25.85
C ASN A 38 -3.65 -13.46 -25.18
N SER A 39 -2.31 -13.38 -25.22
CA SER A 39 -1.44 -14.36 -24.57
C SER A 39 -1.60 -14.30 -23.05
N PHE A 40 -1.66 -13.10 -22.46
CA PHE A 40 -1.88 -12.93 -21.02
C PHE A 40 -3.28 -13.39 -20.59
N ASP A 41 -4.33 -13.03 -21.33
CA ASP A 41 -5.69 -13.46 -21.01
C ASP A 41 -5.80 -14.99 -20.94
N VAL A 42 -5.22 -15.68 -21.93
CA VAL A 42 -5.27 -17.14 -22.03
C VAL A 42 -4.38 -17.84 -21.00
N GLN A 43 -3.17 -17.32 -20.72
CA GLN A 43 -2.28 -17.94 -19.73
C GLN A 43 -2.77 -17.76 -18.29
N LEU A 44 -3.51 -16.68 -18.01
CA LEU A 44 -3.97 -16.36 -16.65
C LEU A 44 -5.39 -16.88 -16.34
N LYS A 45 -6.22 -17.15 -17.34
CA LYS A 45 -7.53 -17.81 -17.16
C LYS A 45 -7.34 -19.31 -16.91
N LYS A 46 -7.89 -19.84 -15.80
CA LYS A 46 -7.93 -21.28 -15.54
C LYS A 46 -9.01 -21.94 -16.40
N GLY A 47 -8.66 -22.57 -17.52
CA GLY A 47 -9.60 -23.43 -18.24
C GLY A 47 -9.29 -23.65 -19.72
N ILE A 48 -9.71 -24.82 -20.23
CA ILE A 48 -9.50 -25.37 -21.58
C ILE A 48 -10.29 -24.60 -22.67
N GLN A 49 -10.54 -23.31 -22.50
CA GLN A 49 -10.99 -22.46 -23.61
C GLN A 49 -9.76 -21.91 -24.32
N ALA A 50 -9.09 -22.80 -25.07
CA ALA A 50 -8.23 -22.39 -26.15
C ALA A 50 -9.10 -21.64 -27.18
N VAL A 51 -9.20 -20.32 -27.02
CA VAL A 51 -9.73 -19.46 -28.08
C VAL A 51 -8.86 -19.75 -29.31
N ARG A 52 -9.51 -20.27 -30.37
CA ARG A 52 -8.93 -20.46 -31.70
C ARG A 52 -8.29 -19.14 -32.11
N GLY A 53 -6.98 -19.07 -32.00
CA GLY A 53 -6.18 -17.90 -32.30
C GLY A 53 -4.90 -18.35 -32.97
N PHE A 54 -4.27 -17.45 -33.71
CA PHE A 54 -3.14 -17.73 -34.60
C PHE A 54 -1.93 -18.43 -33.94
N PHE A 55 -1.74 -18.27 -32.62
CA PHE A 55 -0.60 -18.82 -31.89
C PHE A 55 -0.91 -20.13 -31.16
N SER A 56 0.04 -21.06 -31.21
CA SER A 56 0.09 -22.30 -30.43
C SER A 56 0.21 -22.00 -28.92
N GLN A 57 -0.01 -23.01 -28.08
CA GLN A 57 0.13 -22.85 -26.64
C GLN A 57 1.58 -22.53 -26.23
N GLU A 58 2.56 -23.07 -26.95
CA GLU A 58 3.99 -22.84 -26.71
C GLU A 58 4.38 -21.41 -27.09
N GLU A 59 3.96 -20.95 -28.27
CA GLU A 59 4.20 -19.58 -28.73
C GLU A 59 3.60 -18.55 -27.75
N ARG A 60 2.39 -18.81 -27.23
CA ARG A 60 1.77 -17.95 -26.21
C ARG A 60 2.56 -17.94 -24.90
N ARG A 61 3.19 -19.06 -24.51
CA ARG A 61 4.07 -19.10 -23.33
C ARG A 61 5.33 -18.29 -23.54
N GLU A 62 5.94 -18.39 -24.72
CA GLU A 62 7.13 -17.62 -25.08
C GLU A 62 6.86 -16.12 -25.14
N ILE A 63 5.72 -15.72 -25.73
CA ILE A 63 5.28 -14.31 -25.74
C ILE A 63 5.09 -13.84 -24.30
N PHE A 64 4.36 -14.59 -23.49
CA PHE A 64 4.09 -14.25 -22.09
C PHE A 64 5.38 -14.02 -21.30
N SER A 65 6.31 -14.97 -21.36
CA SER A 65 7.53 -14.93 -20.58
C SER A 65 8.53 -13.88 -21.09
N SER A 66 8.63 -13.71 -22.41
CA SER A 66 9.45 -12.66 -23.03
C SER A 66 8.97 -11.25 -22.69
N VAL A 67 7.65 -11.03 -22.63
CA VAL A 67 7.09 -9.74 -22.22
C VAL A 67 7.40 -9.46 -20.76
N CYS A 68 7.25 -10.45 -19.87
CA CYS A 68 7.63 -10.32 -18.46
C CYS A 68 9.11 -9.95 -18.31
N HIS A 69 9.99 -10.66 -19.04
CA HIS A 69 11.43 -10.41 -19.02
C HIS A 69 11.79 -8.99 -19.50
N VAL A 70 11.22 -8.52 -20.61
CA VAL A 70 11.47 -7.15 -21.11
C VAL A 70 10.99 -6.10 -20.11
N ASN A 71 9.81 -6.30 -19.51
CA ASN A 71 9.33 -5.40 -18.46
C ASN A 71 10.29 -5.40 -17.26
N HIS A 72 10.79 -6.57 -16.84
CA HIS A 72 11.71 -6.70 -15.70
C HIS A 72 13.05 -6.00 -15.93
N VAL A 73 13.65 -6.18 -17.10
CA VAL A 73 14.94 -5.54 -17.44
C VAL A 73 14.82 -4.01 -17.35
N ILE A 74 13.74 -3.44 -17.89
CA ILE A 74 13.54 -1.98 -17.87
C ILE A 74 13.25 -1.51 -16.43
N TYR A 75 12.55 -2.33 -15.65
CA TYR A 75 12.34 -2.06 -14.23
C TYR A 75 13.67 -1.99 -13.47
N ASP A 76 14.57 -2.96 -13.67
CA ASP A 76 15.88 -2.98 -13.02
C ASP A 76 16.73 -1.77 -13.39
N VAL A 77 16.74 -1.37 -14.67
CA VAL A 77 17.40 -0.15 -15.14
C VAL A 77 16.81 1.07 -14.44
N THR A 78 15.48 1.22 -14.48
CA THR A 78 14.78 2.37 -13.85
C THR A 78 15.10 2.47 -12.36
N ARG A 79 15.10 1.34 -11.65
CA ARG A 79 15.43 1.27 -10.23
C ARG A 79 16.88 1.63 -9.95
N THR A 80 17.82 1.17 -10.78
CA THR A 80 19.26 1.41 -10.60
C THR A 80 19.61 2.89 -10.70
N ILE A 81 18.89 3.64 -11.54
CA ILE A 81 19.13 5.06 -11.79
C ILE A 81 18.57 5.94 -10.64
N GLY A 82 17.83 5.36 -9.70
CA GLY A 82 17.18 6.11 -8.62
C GLY A 82 16.07 7.04 -9.11
N GLY A 83 15.66 6.92 -10.38
CA GLY A 83 14.43 7.54 -10.83
C GLY A 83 13.28 6.91 -10.05
N ASP A 84 12.32 7.72 -9.59
CA ASP A 84 11.08 7.23 -9.01
C ASP A 84 10.42 6.30 -10.04
N ALA A 85 10.70 5.00 -9.92
CA ALA A 85 10.01 3.97 -10.64
C ALA A 85 8.63 3.90 -9.99
N HIS A 86 7.77 4.89 -10.27
CA HIS A 86 6.45 4.95 -9.66
C HIS A 86 5.73 3.64 -10.01
N PHE A 87 5.69 2.72 -9.05
CA PHE A 87 5.12 1.38 -9.12
C PHE A 87 3.71 1.41 -9.73
N LEU A 88 2.97 2.48 -9.41
CA LEU A 88 1.60 2.75 -9.82
C LEU A 88 1.46 3.24 -11.28
N SER A 89 2.57 3.66 -11.91
CA SER A 89 2.61 4.21 -13.28
C SER A 89 3.06 3.19 -14.34
N TRP A 90 3.44 1.96 -13.94
CA TRP A 90 3.96 1.00 -14.90
C TRP A 90 2.86 0.59 -15.91
N PRO A 91 3.11 0.61 -17.22
CA PRO A 91 2.07 0.33 -18.21
C PRO A 91 1.47 -1.07 -18.00
N PRO A 92 0.17 -1.19 -17.65
CA PRO A 92 -0.45 -2.49 -17.47
C PRO A 92 -0.73 -3.15 -18.82
N ILE A 93 -0.94 -4.46 -18.80
CA ILE A 93 -1.51 -5.20 -19.93
C ILE A 93 -3.02 -5.21 -19.73
N ASP A 94 -3.74 -4.56 -20.63
CA ASP A 94 -5.20 -4.49 -20.60
C ASP A 94 -5.79 -5.64 -21.41
N THR A 95 -6.46 -6.59 -20.74
CA THR A 95 -7.17 -7.70 -21.42
C THR A 95 -8.67 -7.43 -21.56
N GLY A 96 -9.11 -6.19 -21.36
CA GLY A 96 -10.51 -5.77 -21.36
C GLY A 96 -11.20 -6.07 -20.02
N GLU A 97 -11.14 -7.31 -19.53
CA GLU A 97 -11.73 -7.68 -18.25
C GLU A 97 -10.91 -7.19 -17.05
N ASN A 98 -9.59 -7.17 -17.17
CA ASN A 98 -8.69 -6.81 -16.07
C ASN A 98 -7.44 -6.11 -16.60
N LYS A 99 -6.91 -5.17 -15.80
CA LYS A 99 -5.55 -4.66 -15.97
C LYS A 99 -4.58 -5.57 -15.22
N ILE A 100 -3.61 -6.11 -15.92
CA ILE A 100 -2.61 -7.04 -15.38
C ILE A 100 -1.27 -6.33 -15.31
N SER A 101 -0.61 -6.38 -14.15
CA SER A 101 0.79 -5.97 -14.04
C SER A 101 1.71 -7.13 -14.46
N PRO A 102 2.57 -6.96 -15.48
CA PRO A 102 3.54 -7.99 -15.84
C PRO A 102 4.63 -8.20 -14.79
N LEU A 103 4.81 -7.26 -13.85
CA LEU A 103 5.85 -7.32 -12.82
C LEU A 103 5.35 -7.83 -11.47
N TYR A 104 4.12 -7.46 -11.09
CA TYR A 104 3.63 -7.58 -9.71
C TYR A 104 2.38 -8.44 -9.56
N ASP A 105 1.72 -8.84 -10.65
CA ASP A 105 0.50 -9.64 -10.55
C ASP A 105 0.83 -11.06 -10.07
N ALA A 106 0.26 -11.46 -8.94
CA ALA A 106 0.51 -12.78 -8.35
C ALA A 106 0.16 -13.94 -9.31
N ARG A 107 -0.79 -13.75 -10.23
CA ARG A 107 -1.13 -14.75 -11.26
C ARG A 107 0.02 -14.91 -12.25
N VAL A 108 0.69 -13.81 -12.60
CA VAL A 108 1.87 -13.82 -13.47
C VAL A 108 3.02 -14.54 -12.78
N THR A 109 3.32 -14.21 -11.53
CA THR A 109 4.33 -14.89 -10.70
C THR A 109 4.09 -16.40 -10.68
N LYS A 110 2.84 -16.84 -10.46
CA LYS A 110 2.48 -18.26 -10.44
C LYS A 110 2.74 -18.98 -11.76
N VAL A 111 2.54 -18.32 -12.90
CA VAL A 111 2.84 -18.89 -14.22
C VAL A 111 4.35 -18.98 -14.46
N LEU A 112 5.11 -17.93 -14.11
CA LEU A 112 6.56 -17.89 -14.28
C LEU A 112 7.29 -18.91 -13.37
N LEU A 113 6.84 -19.07 -12.13
CA LEU A 113 7.36 -20.10 -11.20
C LEU A 113 7.18 -21.52 -11.75
N LYS A 114 6.03 -21.82 -12.37
CA LYS A 114 5.80 -23.12 -13.04
C LYS A 114 6.70 -23.38 -14.24
N GLN A 115 7.33 -22.33 -14.78
CA GLN A 115 8.26 -22.39 -15.91
C GLN A 115 9.72 -22.28 -15.45
N SER A 116 9.99 -22.32 -14.14
CA SER A 116 11.34 -22.13 -13.57
C SER A 116 12.00 -20.79 -13.96
N MET A 117 11.19 -19.74 -14.17
CA MET A 117 11.61 -18.39 -14.55
C MET A 117 11.56 -17.43 -13.35
N GLU A 118 12.25 -17.81 -12.27
CA GLU A 118 12.17 -17.12 -10.97
C GLU A 118 12.76 -15.70 -10.98
N HIS A 119 13.58 -15.38 -11.99
CA HIS A 119 14.32 -14.12 -12.12
C HIS A 119 13.65 -13.11 -13.06
N TRP A 120 12.42 -13.36 -13.54
CA TRP A 120 11.71 -12.50 -14.52
C TRP A 120 10.50 -11.76 -13.94
N PHE A 121 10.29 -11.84 -12.63
CA PHE A 121 9.27 -11.06 -11.92
C PHE A 121 9.88 -10.41 -10.69
N VAL A 122 9.30 -9.27 -10.29
CA VAL A 122 9.71 -8.62 -9.06
C VAL A 122 9.08 -9.39 -7.91
N LYS A 123 9.90 -10.15 -7.17
CA LYS A 123 9.41 -10.82 -5.96
C LYS A 123 8.93 -9.74 -4.98
N PRO A 124 7.65 -9.80 -4.53
CA PRO A 124 7.19 -8.91 -3.48
C PRO A 124 8.09 -9.06 -2.25
N LEU A 125 8.54 -7.95 -1.70
CA LEU A 125 9.26 -7.97 -0.45
C LEU A 125 8.32 -8.50 0.65
N SER A 126 8.74 -9.53 1.37
CA SER A 126 8.02 -10.13 2.49
C SER A 126 8.97 -10.22 3.67
N PHE A 127 8.52 -9.73 4.83
CA PHE A 127 9.28 -9.68 6.08
C PHE A 127 8.33 -9.79 7.27
N GLY A 128 8.87 -9.93 8.48
CA GLY A 128 8.11 -10.08 9.72
C GLY A 128 7.53 -11.47 9.93
N GLN A 129 7.96 -12.47 9.15
CA GLN A 129 7.45 -13.84 9.21
C GLN A 129 8.15 -14.70 10.28
N LYS A 130 7.67 -15.93 10.49
CA LYS A 130 8.15 -16.86 11.53
C LYS A 130 9.67 -17.08 11.53
N ASP A 131 10.32 -16.99 10.37
CA ASP A 131 11.76 -17.23 10.23
C ASP A 131 12.62 -16.11 10.86
N GLU A 132 12.02 -14.97 11.23
CA GLU A 132 12.71 -13.87 11.91
C GLU A 132 12.83 -14.06 13.44
N GLY A 133 12.53 -15.25 13.94
CA GLY A 133 12.75 -15.63 15.34
C GLY A 133 12.01 -14.73 16.33
N GLU A 134 12.76 -14.10 17.23
CA GLU A 134 12.22 -13.23 18.28
C GLU A 134 11.61 -11.92 17.74
N HIS A 135 11.93 -11.53 16.50
CA HIS A 135 11.50 -10.25 15.92
C HIS A 135 10.28 -10.36 15.00
N LYS A 136 9.72 -11.57 14.84
CA LYS A 136 8.53 -11.82 14.02
C LYS A 136 7.37 -10.88 14.39
N LEU A 137 6.58 -10.49 13.40
CA LEU A 137 5.33 -9.78 13.62
C LEU A 137 4.26 -10.77 14.10
N LYS A 138 3.60 -10.45 15.21
CA LYS A 138 2.54 -11.31 15.77
C LYS A 138 1.17 -10.92 15.27
N MET A 139 0.80 -9.65 15.43
CA MET A 139 -0.43 -9.11 14.84
C MET A 139 -0.21 -7.67 14.34
N PRO A 140 0.40 -7.49 13.15
CA PRO A 140 0.66 -6.16 12.60
C PRO A 140 -0.66 -5.47 12.23
N MET A 141 -0.91 -4.29 12.82
CA MET A 141 -2.15 -3.53 12.65
C MET A 141 -1.97 -2.21 11.92
N GLY A 142 -0.75 -1.74 11.69
CA GLY A 142 -0.49 -0.54 10.91
C GLY A 142 0.93 -0.52 10.39
N ILE A 143 1.15 0.17 9.27
CA ILE A 143 2.45 0.36 8.66
C ILE A 143 2.57 1.78 8.10
N ALA A 144 3.75 2.38 8.28
CA ALA A 144 4.14 3.64 7.69
C ALA A 144 5.59 3.56 7.20
N THR A 145 6.02 4.54 6.42
CA THR A 145 7.41 4.66 5.96
C THR A 145 7.97 6.01 6.35
N ASN A 146 9.27 6.07 6.62
CA ASN A 146 9.97 7.34 6.80
C ASN A 146 10.75 7.74 5.53
N SER A 147 11.37 8.93 5.56
CA SER A 147 12.16 9.45 4.45
C SER A 147 13.41 8.60 4.12
N GLY A 148 13.89 7.79 5.07
CA GLY A 148 14.97 6.83 4.89
C GLY A 148 14.56 5.50 4.25
N GLY A 149 13.27 5.32 3.96
CA GLY A 149 12.73 4.08 3.40
C GLY A 149 12.59 2.94 4.41
N GLU A 150 12.67 3.21 5.71
CA GLU A 150 12.40 2.23 6.76
C GLU A 150 10.89 2.00 6.89
N PHE A 151 10.50 0.75 7.14
CA PHE A 151 9.12 0.37 7.47
C PHE A 151 8.90 0.43 8.97
N ILE A 152 7.92 1.21 9.40
CA ILE A 152 7.52 1.37 10.80
C ILE A 152 6.20 0.64 10.97
N VAL A 153 6.19 -0.44 11.76
CA VAL A 153 5.06 -1.36 11.88
C VAL A 153 4.57 -1.40 13.32
N GLY A 154 3.28 -1.17 13.51
CA GLY A 154 2.63 -1.35 14.81
C GLY A 154 2.23 -2.80 15.04
N ASP A 155 2.85 -3.47 16.01
CA ASP A 155 2.50 -4.85 16.39
C ASP A 155 1.53 -4.83 17.57
N TYR A 156 0.26 -5.18 17.33
CA TYR A 156 -0.78 -5.14 18.34
C TYR A 156 -0.55 -6.13 19.47
N GLU A 157 -0.14 -7.35 19.13
CA GLU A 157 -0.01 -8.43 20.09
C GLU A 157 1.28 -8.31 20.89
N ASP A 158 2.30 -7.60 20.39
CA ASP A 158 3.46 -7.21 21.21
C ASP A 158 3.25 -5.86 21.91
N GLY A 159 2.36 -5.00 21.42
CA GLY A 159 2.14 -3.67 21.99
C GLY A 159 3.32 -2.72 21.77
N CYS A 160 4.11 -2.97 20.71
CA CYS A 160 5.31 -2.21 20.40
C CYS A 160 5.37 -1.85 18.91
N VAL A 161 6.09 -0.78 18.60
CA VAL A 161 6.38 -0.39 17.22
C VAL A 161 7.69 -1.05 16.81
N LYS A 162 7.71 -1.81 15.71
CA LYS A 162 8.92 -2.42 15.14
C LYS A 162 9.34 -1.67 13.89
N VAL A 163 10.64 -1.48 13.72
CA VAL A 163 11.25 -0.79 12.57
C VAL A 163 12.07 -1.80 11.77
N PHE A 164 11.87 -1.81 10.46
CA PHE A 164 12.58 -2.62 9.50
C PHE A 164 13.24 -1.70 8.47
N ASP A 165 14.43 -2.05 7.98
CA ASP A 165 15.07 -1.30 6.92
C ASP A 165 14.35 -1.48 5.57
N SER A 166 14.80 -0.78 4.54
CA SER A 166 14.22 -0.87 3.19
C SER A 166 14.35 -2.25 2.53
N SER A 167 15.18 -3.14 3.09
CA SER A 167 15.31 -4.54 2.68
C SER A 167 14.39 -5.48 3.48
N GLY A 168 13.63 -4.96 4.45
CA GLY A 168 12.75 -5.72 5.33
C GLY A 168 13.47 -6.36 6.52
N LYS A 169 14.74 -6.03 6.78
CA LYS A 169 15.46 -6.58 7.94
C LYS A 169 15.11 -5.79 9.19
N PHE A 170 14.86 -6.48 10.30
CA PHE A 170 14.60 -5.86 11.59
C PHE A 170 15.77 -4.95 12.03
N VAL A 171 15.44 -3.74 12.47
CA VAL A 171 16.40 -2.73 12.96
C VAL A 171 16.26 -2.56 14.47
N LYS A 172 15.04 -2.23 14.94
CA LYS A 172 14.77 -1.90 16.35
C LYS A 172 13.28 -1.94 16.66
N HIS A 173 12.92 -1.85 17.94
CA HIS A 173 11.55 -1.66 18.37
C HIS A 173 11.44 -0.59 19.47
N PHE A 174 10.24 -0.02 19.62
CA PHE A 174 9.89 0.97 20.62
C PHE A 174 8.73 0.49 21.46
N SER A 175 8.90 0.53 22.79
CA SER A 175 7.83 0.33 23.75
C SER A 175 7.25 1.68 24.14
N LEU A 176 5.92 1.75 24.28
CA LEU A 176 5.25 2.98 24.69
C LEU A 176 5.06 2.99 26.22
N PRO A 177 5.27 4.13 26.88
CA PRO A 177 5.05 4.23 28.32
C PRO A 177 3.55 4.09 28.61
N ASN A 178 3.24 3.20 29.54
CA ASN A 178 1.88 2.98 30.04
C ASN A 178 1.84 3.24 31.54
N ASP A 179 0.96 4.13 31.97
CA ASP A 179 0.87 4.54 33.38
C ASP A 179 0.03 3.56 34.21
N ASP A 180 -0.91 2.87 33.56
CA ASP A 180 -1.79 1.90 34.21
C ASP A 180 -1.18 0.51 34.07
N VAL A 181 -0.56 0.03 35.17
CA VAL A 181 0.12 -1.26 35.28
C VAL A 181 -0.81 -2.46 35.04
N ASP A 182 -2.12 -2.27 35.20
CA ASP A 182 -3.13 -3.30 34.96
C ASP A 182 -3.62 -3.29 33.51
N THR A 183 -3.06 -2.43 32.66
CA THR A 183 -3.40 -2.37 31.25
C THR A 183 -2.21 -2.67 30.36
N ARG A 184 -2.53 -3.20 29.19
CA ARG A 184 -1.63 -3.30 28.06
C ARG A 184 -2.03 -2.29 26.99
N LEU A 185 -1.06 -1.61 26.39
CA LEU A 185 -1.29 -0.81 25.20
C LEU A 185 -1.24 -1.70 23.97
N SER A 186 -2.33 -1.74 23.21
CA SER A 186 -2.36 -2.38 21.90
C SER A 186 -2.31 -1.33 20.79
N ILE A 187 -1.44 -1.53 19.81
CA ILE A 187 -1.28 -0.60 18.70
C ILE A 187 -2.32 -0.89 17.61
N ARG A 188 -3.05 0.15 17.19
CA ARG A 188 -4.11 0.09 16.19
C ARG A 188 -3.68 0.65 14.84
N GLY A 189 -2.76 1.61 14.84
CA GLY A 189 -2.28 2.28 13.63
C GLY A 189 -1.00 3.05 13.91
N VAL A 190 -0.22 3.26 12.85
CA VAL A 190 1.00 4.06 12.87
C VAL A 190 1.00 4.97 11.64
N ALA A 191 1.52 6.18 11.79
CA ALA A 191 1.68 7.15 10.71
C ALA A 191 2.95 7.95 10.93
N THR A 192 3.48 8.54 9.86
CA THR A 192 4.65 9.41 9.88
C THR A 192 4.33 10.74 9.24
N ASP A 193 4.94 11.82 9.75
CA ASP A 193 4.96 13.11 9.07
C ASP A 193 6.21 13.27 8.20
N THR A 194 6.35 14.40 7.50
CA THR A 194 7.51 14.70 6.65
C THR A 194 8.81 14.94 7.42
N ASN A 195 8.75 15.07 8.74
CA ASN A 195 9.92 15.20 9.62
C ASN A 195 10.30 13.85 10.26
N ASP A 196 9.71 12.75 9.79
CA ASP A 196 9.86 11.40 10.33
C ASP A 196 9.45 11.25 11.80
N ASN A 197 8.59 12.14 12.31
CA ASN A 197 7.93 11.91 13.59
C ASN A 197 6.96 10.75 13.45
N ILE A 198 6.92 9.88 14.45
CA ILE A 198 6.08 8.69 14.44
C ILE A 198 4.85 8.96 15.32
N PHE A 199 3.68 8.71 14.78
CA PHE A 199 2.41 8.80 15.48
C PHE A 199 1.85 7.41 15.66
N VAL A 200 1.46 7.06 16.88
CA VAL A 200 0.99 5.70 17.22
C VAL A 200 -0.37 5.79 17.88
N LEU A 201 -1.39 5.23 17.21
CA LEU A 201 -2.73 5.07 17.76
C LEU A 201 -2.76 3.83 18.64
N THR A 202 -3.15 4.01 19.90
CA THR A 202 -3.15 2.96 20.92
C THR A 202 -4.52 2.81 21.57
N LEU A 203 -4.84 1.57 21.92
CA LEU A 203 -6.01 1.17 22.66
C LEU A 203 -5.57 0.48 23.96
N PRO A 204 -5.85 1.05 25.14
CA PRO A 204 -5.60 0.37 26.41
C PRO A 204 -6.54 -0.83 26.58
N MET A 205 -5.98 -1.95 27.02
CA MET A 205 -6.71 -3.19 27.30
C MET A 205 -6.42 -3.64 28.73
N ARG A 206 -7.46 -3.83 29.56
CA ARG A 206 -7.29 -4.41 30.91
C ARG A 206 -7.09 -5.92 30.86
N ASN A 207 -7.83 -6.58 29.97
CA ASN A 207 -7.72 -7.99 29.63
C ASN A 207 -8.11 -8.17 28.15
N ALA A 208 -7.81 -9.32 27.54
CA ALA A 208 -8.11 -9.58 26.13
C ALA A 208 -9.60 -9.38 25.74
N ALA A 209 -10.50 -9.40 26.72
CA ALA A 209 -11.95 -9.28 26.51
C ALA A 209 -12.52 -7.87 26.75
N GLU A 210 -11.77 -6.92 27.35
CA GLU A 210 -12.31 -5.61 27.77
C GLU A 210 -11.47 -4.44 27.25
N PRO A 211 -11.71 -4.03 25.99
CA PRO A 211 -11.08 -2.85 25.41
C PRO A 211 -11.64 -1.57 26.05
N MET A 212 -10.75 -0.75 26.59
CA MET A 212 -11.14 0.59 27.04
C MET A 212 -11.19 1.50 25.82
N LEU A 213 -12.39 1.87 25.36
CA LEU A 213 -12.60 2.71 24.17
C LEU A 213 -11.98 4.13 24.25
N SER A 214 -11.21 4.43 25.29
CA SER A 214 -10.43 5.66 25.43
C SER A 214 -9.07 5.48 24.77
N CYS A 215 -9.02 5.69 23.45
CA CYS A 215 -7.79 5.61 22.68
C CYS A 215 -6.85 6.81 22.96
N TRP A 216 -5.56 6.58 22.76
CA TRP A 216 -4.52 7.58 22.86
C TRP A 216 -3.68 7.61 21.60
N ILE A 217 -3.14 8.77 21.27
CA ILE A 217 -2.10 8.90 20.25
C ILE A 217 -0.81 9.33 20.92
N TYR A 218 0.26 8.61 20.63
CA TYR A 218 1.62 8.93 21.04
C TYR A 218 2.36 9.57 19.87
N LYS A 219 3.12 10.62 20.15
CA LYS A 219 4.05 11.25 19.22
C LYS A 219 5.47 10.97 19.67
N LEU A 220 6.22 10.32 18.79
CA LEU A 220 7.61 9.90 19.02
C LEU A 220 8.50 10.62 18.02
N THR A 221 9.76 10.85 18.41
CA THR A 221 10.80 11.25 17.47
C THR A 221 11.08 10.13 16.47
N LYS A 222 11.83 10.41 15.40
CA LYS A 222 12.35 9.37 14.50
C LYS A 222 13.19 8.29 15.20
N THR A 223 13.78 8.63 16.36
CA THR A 223 14.56 7.70 17.18
C THR A 223 13.68 6.82 18.05
N GLY A 224 12.38 7.13 18.18
CA GLY A 224 11.40 6.39 18.97
C GLY A 224 11.19 6.93 20.38
N ASP A 225 11.70 8.12 20.68
CA ASP A 225 11.56 8.73 22.00
C ASP A 225 10.18 9.40 22.09
N PRO A 226 9.28 8.95 22.98
CA PRO A 226 7.99 9.59 23.16
C PRO A 226 8.17 10.94 23.83
N TYR A 227 7.61 12.00 23.25
CA TYR A 227 7.70 13.35 23.81
C TYR A 227 6.33 14.02 23.98
N HIS A 228 5.28 13.46 23.38
CA HIS A 228 3.91 13.90 23.59
C HIS A 228 2.96 12.72 23.50
N ARG A 229 1.87 12.75 24.27
CA ARG A 229 0.72 11.87 24.07
C ARG A 229 -0.56 12.59 24.46
N PHE A 230 -1.66 12.18 23.86
CA PHE A 230 -2.96 12.81 24.09
C PHE A 230 -4.08 11.80 23.95
N ARG A 231 -5.13 12.02 24.71
CA ARG A 231 -6.33 11.17 24.67
C ARG A 231 -7.27 11.69 23.60
N LEU A 232 -7.84 10.77 22.83
CA LEU A 232 -8.89 11.12 21.87
C LEU A 232 -10.16 11.55 22.59
N ARG A 233 -10.91 12.44 21.94
CA ARG A 233 -12.04 13.14 22.55
C ARG A 233 -13.18 12.19 22.92
N ARG A 234 -13.54 11.28 22.02
CA ARG A 234 -14.61 10.30 22.25
C ARG A 234 -14.07 8.99 22.80
N LYS A 235 -14.96 8.27 23.47
CA LYS A 235 -14.79 6.84 23.78
C LYS A 235 -15.30 6.05 22.60
N ASP A 236 -14.42 5.68 21.69
CA ASP A 236 -14.78 5.06 20.43
C ASP A 236 -13.74 4.04 19.94
N TRP A 237 -14.13 3.23 18.98
CA TRP A 237 -13.28 2.27 18.29
C TRP A 237 -12.53 2.93 17.13
N TYR A 238 -11.49 3.72 17.44
CA TYR A 238 -10.65 4.32 16.41
C TYR A 238 -9.84 3.25 15.66
N ARG A 239 -9.90 3.28 14.33
CA ARG A 239 -9.28 2.27 13.45
C ARG A 239 -8.19 2.84 12.55
N GLY A 240 -8.40 4.04 12.03
CA GLY A 240 -7.49 4.70 11.10
C GLY A 240 -6.72 5.86 11.74
N LEU A 241 -5.54 6.10 11.21
CA LEU A 241 -4.66 7.19 11.59
C LEU A 241 -3.97 7.72 10.33
N SER A 242 -4.05 9.02 10.10
CA SER A 242 -3.33 9.72 9.04
C SER A 242 -2.76 11.03 9.56
N VAL A 243 -1.66 11.47 8.96
CA VAL A 243 -0.96 12.69 9.36
C VAL A 243 -0.65 13.52 8.12
N THR A 244 -0.96 14.81 8.17
CA THR A 244 -0.64 15.75 7.09
C THR A 244 0.84 16.11 7.06
N ASP A 245 1.30 16.76 5.99
CA ASP A 245 2.67 17.30 5.91
C ASP A 245 2.99 18.30 7.02
N THR A 246 1.98 19.02 7.48
CA THR A 246 2.13 19.98 8.57
C THR A 246 2.18 19.31 9.95
N GLY A 247 1.90 18.01 10.04
CA GLY A 247 1.83 17.28 11.31
C GLY A 247 0.47 17.36 12.00
N LYS A 248 -0.60 17.74 11.29
CA LYS A 248 -1.98 17.61 11.81
C LYS A 248 -2.37 16.14 11.80
N VAL A 249 -3.13 15.73 12.80
CA VAL A 249 -3.53 14.33 12.97
C VAL A 249 -4.99 14.16 12.62
N LEU A 250 -5.30 13.17 11.78
CA LEU A 250 -6.64 12.73 11.50
C LEU A 250 -6.78 11.28 11.98
N THR A 251 -7.83 11.01 12.74
CA THR A 251 -8.18 9.65 13.16
C THR A 251 -9.66 9.42 12.98
N VAL A 252 -10.05 8.16 12.77
CA VAL A 252 -11.43 7.82 12.45
C VAL A 252 -11.96 6.68 13.32
N GLY A 253 -13.13 6.94 13.89
CA GLY A 253 -14.02 5.97 14.56
C GLY A 253 -15.41 6.03 13.92
N MET A 254 -16.41 6.46 14.68
CA MET A 254 -17.75 6.82 14.19
C MET A 254 -17.73 8.12 13.36
N GLU A 255 -16.81 9.03 13.70
CA GLU A 255 -16.54 10.26 12.97
C GLU A 255 -15.04 10.42 12.74
N VAL A 256 -14.67 11.33 11.83
CA VAL A 256 -13.29 11.78 11.71
C VAL A 256 -13.06 12.85 12.76
N GLU A 257 -11.97 12.74 13.51
CA GLU A 257 -11.48 13.80 14.39
C GLU A 257 -10.18 14.37 13.83
N GLU A 258 -10.07 15.70 13.83
CA GLU A 258 -8.88 16.44 13.43
C GLU A 258 -8.25 17.10 14.65
N TYR A 259 -6.94 16.95 14.78
CA TYR A 259 -6.11 17.59 15.78
C TYR A 259 -5.01 18.41 15.10
N ASP A 260 -4.70 19.57 15.64
CA ASP A 260 -3.67 20.44 15.09
C ASP A 260 -2.25 19.94 15.46
N THR A 261 -1.25 20.74 15.10
CA THR A 261 0.17 20.43 15.36
C THR A 261 0.56 20.49 16.83
N ASN A 262 -0.20 21.28 17.61
CA ASN A 262 -0.11 21.35 19.07
C ASN A 262 -0.93 20.26 19.74
N VAL A 263 -1.54 19.39 18.93
CA VAL A 263 -2.25 18.20 19.40
C VAL A 263 -3.56 18.58 20.12
N GLU A 264 -4.10 19.75 19.78
CA GLU A 264 -5.38 20.21 20.27
C GLU A 264 -6.50 19.78 19.33
N PHE A 265 -7.64 19.38 19.91
CA PHE A 265 -8.81 19.02 19.12
C PHE A 265 -9.31 20.24 18.35
N VAL A 266 -9.40 20.12 17.03
CA VAL A 266 -9.87 21.20 16.15
C VAL A 266 -11.36 21.03 15.87
N ARG A 267 -11.75 19.84 15.39
CA ARG A 267 -13.13 19.54 14.97
C ARG A 267 -13.35 18.05 14.74
N SER A 268 -14.60 17.68 14.54
CA SER A 268 -15.00 16.37 14.06
C SER A 268 -16.10 16.47 13.00
N PHE A 269 -16.17 15.48 12.11
CA PHE A 269 -17.15 15.46 11.02
C PHE A 269 -17.46 14.03 10.53
N GLY A 270 -18.59 13.88 9.85
CA GLY A 270 -18.99 12.62 9.20
C GLY A 270 -19.81 11.66 10.07
N GLU A 271 -20.14 11.98 11.32
CA GLU A 271 -20.89 11.09 12.24
C GLU A 271 -22.20 10.53 11.64
N ALA A 272 -23.02 11.37 11.01
CA ALA A 272 -24.28 10.95 10.39
C ALA A 272 -24.11 10.19 9.06
N ILE A 273 -22.90 10.22 8.49
CA ILE A 273 -22.61 9.77 7.13
C ILE A 273 -21.84 8.45 7.14
N LEU A 274 -20.80 8.37 7.96
CA LEU A 274 -19.88 7.24 8.06
C LEU A 274 -20.56 6.10 8.80
N LYS A 275 -20.58 4.92 8.18
CA LYS A 275 -21.13 3.70 8.80
C LYS A 275 -20.00 2.70 8.92
N GLY A 276 -19.38 2.60 10.09
CA GLY A 276 -18.28 1.66 10.31
C GLY A 276 -17.06 1.99 9.44
N ALA A 277 -16.58 3.24 9.55
CA ALA A 277 -15.33 3.64 8.94
C ALA A 277 -14.16 2.77 9.44
N LEU A 278 -13.24 2.46 8.53
CA LEU A 278 -12.15 1.51 8.75
C LEU A 278 -10.79 2.19 8.74
N ASP A 279 -10.59 3.14 7.83
CA ASP A 279 -9.32 3.83 7.71
C ASP A 279 -9.52 5.21 7.05
N VAL A 280 -8.56 6.10 7.23
CA VAL A 280 -8.59 7.49 6.75
C VAL A 280 -7.26 7.87 6.12
N THR A 281 -7.31 8.69 5.08
CA THR A 281 -6.13 9.33 4.51
C THR A 281 -6.44 10.77 4.12
N VAL A 282 -5.40 11.56 3.94
CA VAL A 282 -5.48 12.97 3.55
C VAL A 282 -4.66 13.21 2.29
N ALA A 283 -5.28 13.86 1.31
CA ALA A 283 -4.64 14.25 0.06
C ALA A 283 -3.80 15.52 0.24
N THR A 284 -2.93 15.81 -0.74
CA THR A 284 -2.07 17.00 -0.76
C THR A 284 -2.84 18.32 -0.81
N ASP A 285 -4.09 18.30 -1.30
CA ASP A 285 -5.00 19.45 -1.33
C ASP A 285 -5.91 19.56 -0.09
N GLY A 286 -5.65 18.76 0.94
CA GLY A 286 -6.41 18.76 2.19
C GLY A 286 -7.70 17.95 2.15
N ARG A 287 -8.10 17.37 1.01
CA ARG A 287 -9.27 16.47 0.96
C ARG A 287 -9.05 15.26 1.85
N VAL A 288 -10.07 14.90 2.62
CA VAL A 288 -10.04 13.75 3.53
C VAL A 288 -10.82 12.61 2.90
N MET A 289 -10.18 11.44 2.78
CA MET A 289 -10.80 10.25 2.22
C MET A 289 -10.92 9.18 3.30
N VAL A 290 -12.13 8.65 3.48
CA VAL A 290 -12.44 7.65 4.51
C VAL A 290 -13.00 6.42 3.81
N VAL A 291 -12.41 5.25 4.08
CA VAL A 291 -12.95 3.97 3.61
C VAL A 291 -13.88 3.38 4.67
N ASP A 292 -15.09 3.00 4.26
CA ASP A 292 -16.05 2.24 5.04
C ASP A 292 -16.46 0.96 4.29
N TRP A 293 -17.23 0.08 4.91
CA TRP A 293 -17.68 -1.17 4.29
C TRP A 293 -18.62 -0.96 3.07
N ARG A 294 -19.04 0.28 2.79
CA ARG A 294 -19.91 0.64 1.66
C ARG A 294 -19.17 1.39 0.55
N GLY A 295 -17.88 1.68 0.70
CA GLY A 295 -17.05 2.38 -0.28
C GLY A 295 -16.17 3.47 0.33
N VAL A 296 -15.85 4.47 -0.46
CA VAL A 296 -14.97 5.58 -0.06
C VAL A 296 -15.76 6.87 -0.03
N HIS A 297 -15.70 7.57 1.10
CA HIS A 297 -16.23 8.92 1.29
C HIS A 297 -15.11 9.94 1.12
N ILE A 298 -15.41 11.04 0.43
CA ILE A 298 -14.50 12.16 0.26
C ILE A 298 -15.13 13.38 0.91
N PHE A 299 -14.35 14.04 1.76
CA PHE A 299 -14.69 15.27 2.43
C PHE A 299 -13.76 16.41 1.98
N SER A 300 -14.27 17.63 2.04
CA SER A 300 -13.46 18.83 1.84
C SER A 300 -12.42 18.96 2.96
N GLU A 301 -11.45 19.83 2.78
CA GLU A 301 -10.55 20.26 3.86
C GLU A 301 -11.29 20.96 5.00
N HIS A 302 -12.61 21.17 4.90
CA HIS A 302 -13.43 21.76 5.95
C HIS A 302 -14.34 20.74 6.66
N GLY A 303 -14.36 19.49 6.19
CA GLY A 303 -15.20 18.41 6.73
C GLY A 303 -16.56 18.26 6.03
N ASP A 304 -16.81 19.00 4.95
CA ASP A 304 -18.04 18.87 4.16
C ASP A 304 -17.99 17.61 3.31
N HIS A 305 -19.06 16.82 3.30
CA HIS A 305 -19.11 15.62 2.47
C HIS A 305 -19.28 16.01 0.99
N LEU A 306 -18.29 15.66 0.17
CA LEU A 306 -18.25 16.01 -1.25
C LEU A 306 -18.86 14.91 -2.12
N LYS A 307 -18.36 13.68 -1.96
CA LYS A 307 -18.81 12.54 -2.76
C LYS A 307 -18.62 11.21 -2.04
N LYS A 308 -19.34 10.19 -2.51
CA LYS A 308 -19.12 8.79 -2.17
C LYS A 308 -19.03 7.99 -3.46
N PHE A 309 -18.05 7.11 -3.55
CA PHE A 309 -17.99 6.12 -4.64
C PHE A 309 -17.84 4.71 -4.09
N LYS A 310 -18.31 3.74 -4.88
CA LYS A 310 -18.14 2.32 -4.59
C LYS A 310 -16.86 1.83 -5.25
N LEU A 311 -16.19 0.91 -4.58
CA LEU A 311 -15.06 0.18 -5.14
C LEU A 311 -15.56 -0.80 -6.19
N GLN A 312 -14.74 -1.10 -7.19
CA GLN A 312 -15.15 -1.87 -8.36
C GLN A 312 -15.52 -3.32 -8.00
N ARG A 313 -14.83 -3.90 -7.03
CA ARG A 313 -15.06 -5.28 -6.60
C ARG A 313 -15.94 -5.36 -5.36
N ASN A 314 -17.06 -6.06 -5.47
CA ASN A 314 -17.94 -6.33 -4.33
C ASN A 314 -17.55 -7.59 -3.53
N ASP A 315 -16.60 -8.40 -4.02
CA ASP A 315 -16.11 -9.63 -3.36
C ASP A 315 -14.84 -9.41 -2.53
N CYS A 316 -14.58 -8.17 -2.13
CA CYS A 316 -13.38 -7.77 -1.40
C CYS A 316 -13.76 -7.03 -0.10
N ASP A 317 -13.07 -7.37 0.99
CA ASP A 317 -13.15 -6.66 2.26
C ASP A 317 -12.04 -5.60 2.29
N TYR A 318 -12.39 -4.38 1.86
CA TYR A 318 -11.47 -3.25 1.81
C TYR A 318 -11.34 -2.62 3.19
N THR A 319 -10.12 -2.58 3.71
CA THR A 319 -9.86 -2.21 5.11
C THR A 319 -8.86 -1.09 5.27
N ARG A 320 -8.10 -0.75 4.21
CA ARG A 320 -7.02 0.24 4.27
C ARG A 320 -7.08 1.22 3.12
N ILE A 321 -6.74 2.46 3.40
CA ILE A 321 -6.66 3.54 2.41
C ILE A 321 -5.41 4.37 2.67
N THR A 322 -4.69 4.73 1.61
CA THR A 322 -3.54 5.64 1.71
C THR A 322 -3.45 6.53 0.48
N PHE A 323 -2.81 7.68 0.64
CA PHE A 323 -2.59 8.65 -0.44
C PHE A 323 -1.11 8.67 -0.82
N HIS A 324 -0.83 8.28 -2.06
CA HIS A 324 0.50 8.34 -2.63
C HIS A 324 0.74 9.75 -3.20
N ARG A 325 1.48 10.56 -2.44
CA ARG A 325 1.66 12.01 -2.68
C ARG A 325 2.24 12.35 -4.05
N THR A 326 3.39 11.78 -4.41
CA THR A 326 4.10 12.13 -5.66
C THR A 326 3.31 11.74 -6.90
N GLY A 327 2.52 10.68 -6.81
CA GLY A 327 1.65 10.26 -7.90
C GLY A 327 0.28 10.91 -7.88
N GLU A 328 -0.13 11.58 -6.80
CA GLU A 328 -1.51 12.04 -6.58
C GLU A 328 -2.58 10.94 -6.75
N HIS A 329 -2.25 9.74 -6.27
CA HIS A 329 -3.14 8.58 -6.33
C HIS A 329 -3.61 8.18 -4.93
N VAL A 330 -4.87 7.81 -4.81
CA VAL A 330 -5.37 7.09 -3.64
C VAL A 330 -5.29 5.59 -3.91
N VAL A 331 -4.79 4.84 -2.93
CA VAL A 331 -4.67 3.39 -2.97
C VAL A 331 -5.56 2.81 -1.89
N ILE A 332 -6.50 1.96 -2.27
CA ILE A 332 -7.38 1.24 -1.35
C ILE A 332 -7.00 -0.23 -1.41
N ALA A 333 -6.75 -0.84 -0.25
CA ALA A 333 -6.35 -2.24 -0.14
C ALA A 333 -7.34 -3.06 0.69
N GLY A 334 -7.52 -4.32 0.29
CA GLY A 334 -8.44 -5.26 0.90
C GLY A 334 -8.08 -6.71 0.61
N ALA A 335 -8.78 -7.62 1.27
CA ALA A 335 -8.62 -9.05 1.04
C ALA A 335 -9.85 -9.61 0.31
N ARG A 336 -9.60 -10.45 -0.69
CA ARG A 336 -10.68 -11.07 -1.47
C ARG A 336 -11.28 -12.24 -0.71
N ILE A 337 -12.58 -12.20 -0.49
CA ILE A 337 -13.29 -13.13 0.40
C ILE A 337 -13.12 -14.57 -0.11
N GLY A 338 -12.61 -15.44 0.77
CA GLY A 338 -12.39 -16.87 0.47
C GLY A 338 -11.26 -17.19 -0.53
N LYS A 339 -10.42 -16.22 -0.91
CA LYS A 339 -9.36 -16.42 -1.91
C LYS A 339 -7.94 -16.16 -1.42
N GLU A 340 -7.74 -15.66 -0.20
CA GLU A 340 -6.41 -15.27 0.34
C GLU A 340 -5.59 -14.39 -0.63
N LEU A 341 -6.28 -13.58 -1.45
CA LEU A 341 -5.64 -12.69 -2.42
C LEU A 341 -5.79 -11.25 -1.93
N LEU A 342 -4.65 -10.55 -1.81
CA LEU A 342 -4.61 -9.11 -1.65
C LEU A 342 -5.15 -8.46 -2.92
N GLN A 343 -6.08 -7.53 -2.77
CA GLN A 343 -6.60 -6.69 -3.83
C GLN A 343 -6.30 -5.24 -3.49
N PHE A 344 -5.83 -4.49 -4.46
CA PHE A 344 -5.75 -3.04 -4.39
C PHE A 344 -6.51 -2.40 -5.55
N GLU A 345 -7.12 -1.25 -5.29
CA GLU A 345 -7.70 -0.38 -6.30
C GLU A 345 -7.01 0.98 -6.18
N ILE A 346 -6.63 1.55 -7.32
CA ILE A 346 -5.86 2.79 -7.40
C ILE A 346 -6.70 3.78 -8.20
N TYR A 347 -6.91 4.96 -7.64
CA TYR A 347 -7.65 6.03 -8.27
C TYR A 347 -6.80 7.29 -8.30
N SER A 348 -7.02 8.15 -9.31
CA SER A 348 -6.59 9.54 -9.23
C SER A 348 -7.27 10.23 -8.06
N LYS A 349 -6.65 11.30 -7.53
CA LYS A 349 -7.31 12.16 -6.55
C LYS A 349 -8.64 12.75 -7.06
N ASP A 350 -8.81 12.89 -8.37
CA ASP A 350 -9.95 13.55 -9.01
C ASP A 350 -11.11 12.61 -9.33
#